data_AF-A0A7Y7PD57-F1
#
_entry.id   AF-A0A7Y7PD57-F1
#
_cell.length_a   1.000
_cell.length_b   1.000
_cell.length_c   1.000
_cell.angle_alpha   90.00
_cell.angle_beta   90.00
_cell.angle_gamma   90.00
#
_symmetry.space_group_name_H-M   'P 1'
#
loop_
_entity.id
_entity.type
_entity.pdbx_description
1 polymer ?
#
loop_
_entity_poly.entity_id
_entity_poly.type
_entity_poly.pdbx_seq_one_letter_code
_entity_poly.pdbx_strand_id
1 'polypeptide(L)'
;MKSSENRSLVKDDILDKNLVTVCGQYCGSCGIYLSTKKSDTIKILEYALVLNQSFEDTLCEGCRGNKKSAHCSKMCPFIKCSKEKNVNHCGDCKDFPCEKLLEFQAKMPHRVDILKSLIVLKESGEENWLTDMHKRFSCSNCKTVNSGYDISCVKCKRTPGSEFVSEHRSVIEDHLAT
;
A
#
# COMPACT_ATOMS: atom_id res chain seq x y z
N MET A 1 -17.03 0.19 29.63
CA MET A 1 -17.57 -0.70 28.57
C MET A 1 -17.50 -0.03 27.18
N LYS A 2 -16.34 0.55 26.78
CA LYS A 2 -16.11 1.15 25.45
C LYS A 2 -14.94 0.50 24.69
N SER A 3 -14.36 -0.58 25.22
CA SER A 3 -13.14 -1.20 24.67
C SER A 3 -13.41 -2.35 23.70
N SER A 4 -14.59 -2.97 23.71
CA SER A 4 -14.92 -4.10 22.84
C SER A 4 -15.36 -3.64 21.44
N GLU A 5 -16.24 -2.65 21.33
CA GLU A 5 -16.71 -2.12 20.04
C GLU A 5 -15.58 -1.43 19.25
N ASN A 6 -14.75 -0.64 19.93
CA ASN A 6 -13.60 0.02 19.30
C ASN A 6 -12.51 -0.99 18.86
N ARG A 7 -12.42 -2.14 19.53
CA ARG A 7 -11.49 -3.22 19.15
C ARG A 7 -12.00 -4.02 17.94
N SER A 8 -13.32 -4.19 17.81
CA SER A 8 -13.94 -4.79 16.62
C SER A 8 -13.71 -3.90 15.39
N LEU A 9 -14.02 -2.61 15.51
CA LEU A 9 -13.87 -1.65 14.40
C LEU A 9 -12.42 -1.50 13.91
N VAL A 10 -11.44 -1.52 14.82
CA VAL A 10 -10.01 -1.51 14.44
C VAL A 10 -9.59 -2.82 13.78
N LYS A 11 -10.14 -3.97 14.21
CA LYS A 11 -9.89 -5.26 13.58
C LYS A 11 -10.47 -5.30 12.16
N ASP A 12 -11.66 -4.74 11.98
CA ASP A 12 -12.36 -4.68 10.69
C ASP A 12 -11.61 -3.77 9.69
N ASP A 13 -11.02 -2.66 10.15
CA ASP A 13 -10.19 -1.77 9.29
C ASP A 13 -8.85 -2.41 8.91
N ILE A 14 -8.25 -3.22 9.79
CA ILE A 14 -7.01 -3.97 9.50
C ILE A 14 -7.26 -5.06 8.45
N LEU A 15 -8.41 -5.72 8.51
CA LEU A 15 -8.78 -6.84 7.63
C LEU A 15 -9.53 -6.41 6.36
N ASP A 16 -9.45 -5.13 5.98
CA ASP A 16 -10.06 -4.63 4.75
C ASP A 16 -9.41 -5.27 3.50
N LYS A 17 -10.14 -6.17 2.87
CA LYS A 17 -9.73 -6.88 1.64
C LYS A 17 -9.47 -5.93 0.46
N ASN A 18 -9.97 -4.69 0.51
CA ASN A 18 -9.65 -3.68 -0.50
C ASN A 18 -8.17 -3.33 -0.54
N LEU A 19 -7.44 -3.58 0.55
CA LEU A 19 -6.02 -3.28 0.68
C LEU A 19 -5.09 -4.34 0.09
N VAL A 20 -5.63 -5.53 -0.20
CA VAL A 20 -4.91 -6.60 -0.91
C VAL A 20 -4.75 -6.19 -2.38
N THR A 21 -3.52 -6.08 -2.84
CA THR A 21 -3.23 -5.69 -4.22
C THR A 21 -2.89 -6.90 -5.08
N VAL A 22 -3.10 -6.74 -6.39
CA VAL A 22 -2.67 -7.75 -7.37
C VAL A 22 -1.15 -7.85 -7.43
N CYS A 23 -0.43 -6.74 -7.29
CA CYS A 23 1.01 -6.66 -7.52
C CYS A 23 1.88 -6.93 -6.28
N GLY A 24 1.28 -7.12 -5.08
CA GLY A 24 2.02 -7.37 -3.84
C GLY A 24 2.32 -6.15 -2.99
N GLN A 25 2.02 -4.93 -3.46
CA GLN A 25 2.10 -3.75 -2.61
C GLN A 25 0.99 -3.77 -1.55
N TYR A 26 1.16 -3.07 -0.42
CA TYR A 26 0.10 -2.86 0.55
C TYR A 26 -0.57 -1.50 0.38
N CYS A 27 -1.83 -1.46 -0.05
CA CYS A 27 -2.55 -0.20 -0.27
C CYS A 27 -2.71 0.64 1.01
N GLY A 28 -2.73 0.02 2.19
CA GLY A 28 -2.77 0.73 3.47
C GLY A 28 -1.53 1.59 3.76
N SER A 29 -0.45 1.43 2.98
CA SER A 29 0.75 2.27 3.03
C SER A 29 0.85 3.28 1.88
N CYS A 30 -0.15 3.33 0.99
CA CYS A 30 -0.16 4.27 -0.12
C CYS A 30 -0.57 5.66 0.37
N GLY A 31 0.21 6.68 0.05
CA GLY A 31 -0.09 8.06 0.42
C GLY A 31 -1.47 8.54 -0.04
N ILE A 32 -1.87 8.23 -1.27
CA ILE A 32 -3.18 8.59 -1.83
C ILE A 32 -4.32 7.94 -1.03
N TYR A 33 -4.21 6.65 -0.73
CA TYR A 33 -5.21 5.93 0.07
C TYR A 33 -5.30 6.52 1.49
N LEU A 34 -4.15 6.72 2.14
CA LEU A 34 -4.08 7.30 3.48
C LEU A 34 -4.68 8.71 3.53
N SER A 35 -4.43 9.56 2.53
CA SER A 35 -5.02 10.89 2.43
C SER A 35 -6.51 10.83 2.19
N THR A 36 -7.00 9.91 1.35
CA THR A 36 -8.44 9.67 1.15
C THR A 36 -9.11 9.25 2.45
N LYS A 37 -8.57 8.25 3.15
CA LYS A 37 -9.11 7.71 4.41
C LYS A 37 -9.16 8.76 5.53
N LYS A 38 -8.20 9.70 5.53
CA LYS A 38 -8.12 10.80 6.51
C LYS A 38 -8.89 12.05 6.08
N SER A 39 -9.50 12.06 4.89
CA SER A 39 -10.10 13.26 4.29
C SER A 39 -9.13 14.45 4.23
N ASP A 40 -7.84 14.17 3.98
CA ASP A 40 -6.79 15.18 3.90
C ASP A 40 -6.81 15.84 2.52
N THR A 41 -7.65 16.87 2.39
CA THR A 41 -7.91 17.54 1.11
C THR A 41 -6.67 18.17 0.51
N ILE A 42 -5.78 18.72 1.34
CA ILE A 42 -4.53 19.34 0.89
C ILE A 42 -3.62 18.28 0.26
N LYS A 43 -3.40 17.16 0.93
CA LYS A 43 -2.57 16.08 0.37
C LYS A 43 -3.18 15.47 -0.88
N ILE A 44 -4.50 15.34 -0.95
CA ILE A 44 -5.18 14.86 -2.17
C ILE A 44 -4.92 15.83 -3.33
N LEU A 45 -5.01 17.14 -3.11
CA LEU A 45 -4.70 18.14 -4.15
C LEU A 45 -3.22 18.12 -4.58
N GLU A 46 -2.29 17.92 -3.65
CA GLU A 46 -0.86 17.73 -3.98
C GLU A 46 -0.65 16.53 -4.90
N TYR A 47 -1.24 15.38 -4.59
CA TYR A 47 -1.18 14.19 -5.46
C TYR A 47 -1.88 14.41 -6.80
N ALA A 48 -3.01 15.13 -6.81
CA ALA A 48 -3.76 15.46 -8.01
C ALA A 48 -2.90 16.27 -8.99
N LEU A 49 -2.17 17.28 -8.47
CA LEU A 49 -1.25 18.10 -9.25
C LEU A 49 -0.10 17.27 -9.82
N VAL A 50 0.59 16.48 -8.99
CA VAL A 50 1.76 15.68 -9.42
C VAL A 50 1.38 14.61 -10.45
N LEU A 51 0.19 14.02 -10.32
CA LEU A 51 -0.29 12.96 -11.21
C LEU A 51 -1.13 13.48 -12.38
N ASN A 52 -1.28 14.81 -12.53
CA ASN A 52 -2.09 15.46 -13.55
C ASN A 52 -3.50 14.86 -13.67
N GLN A 53 -4.22 14.81 -12.54
CA GLN A 53 -5.56 14.26 -12.41
C GLN A 53 -6.42 15.19 -11.54
N SER A 54 -7.76 15.06 -11.58
CA SER A 54 -8.63 15.87 -10.71
C SER A 54 -8.56 15.39 -9.24
N PHE A 55 -9.14 16.19 -8.33
CA PHE A 55 -9.35 15.78 -6.95
C PHE A 55 -10.16 14.47 -6.88
N GLU A 56 -11.26 14.39 -7.63
CA GLU A 56 -12.15 13.25 -7.67
C GLU A 56 -11.46 12.01 -8.23
N ASP A 57 -10.64 12.18 -9.26
CA ASP A 57 -9.83 11.13 -9.87
C ASP A 57 -8.66 10.70 -8.97
N THR A 58 -8.34 11.45 -7.92
CA THR A 58 -7.28 11.09 -6.96
C THR A 58 -7.81 10.24 -5.80
N LEU A 59 -9.10 10.32 -5.48
CA LEU A 59 -9.70 9.56 -4.37
C LEU A 59 -9.53 8.04 -4.58
N CYS A 60 -9.17 7.32 -3.52
CA CYS A 60 -8.87 5.89 -3.60
C CYS A 60 -9.30 5.13 -2.34
N GLU A 61 -10.00 4.01 -2.54
CA GLU A 61 -10.50 3.09 -1.51
C GLU A 61 -9.69 1.77 -1.49
N GLY A 62 -8.59 1.68 -2.24
CA GLY A 62 -7.74 0.50 -2.32
C GLY A 62 -7.86 -0.27 -3.65
N CYS A 63 -6.94 -1.22 -3.87
CA CYS A 63 -6.82 -1.94 -5.15
C CYS A 63 -8.04 -2.81 -5.48
N ARG A 64 -8.83 -3.24 -4.49
CA ARG A 64 -10.08 -3.96 -4.72
C ARG A 64 -11.33 -3.17 -4.33
N GLY A 65 -11.17 -1.93 -3.84
CA GLY A 65 -12.28 -1.03 -3.51
C GLY A 65 -13.04 -0.53 -4.73
N ASN A 66 -14.21 0.08 -4.53
CA ASN A 66 -15.05 0.57 -5.62
C ASN A 66 -14.35 1.74 -6.35
N LYS A 67 -13.76 2.66 -5.59
CA LYS A 67 -13.02 3.79 -6.13
C LYS A 67 -11.51 3.59 -6.07
N LYS A 68 -10.83 3.87 -7.19
CA LYS A 68 -9.36 3.86 -7.30
C LYS A 68 -8.94 5.16 -7.95
N SER A 69 -7.76 5.66 -7.60
CA SER A 69 -7.20 6.81 -8.31
C SER A 69 -7.09 6.51 -9.82
N ALA A 70 -7.18 7.54 -10.68
CA ALA A 70 -7.05 7.40 -12.12
C ALA A 70 -5.72 6.75 -12.50
N HIS A 71 -4.64 7.10 -11.78
CA HIS A 71 -3.36 6.43 -11.90
C HIS A 71 -3.48 4.89 -11.75
N CYS A 72 -4.09 4.40 -10.67
CA CYS A 72 -4.21 2.97 -10.43
C CYS A 72 -5.27 2.27 -11.30
N SER A 73 -6.37 2.94 -11.63
CA SER A 73 -7.45 2.35 -12.43
C SER A 73 -7.14 2.29 -13.93
N LYS A 74 -6.43 3.29 -14.47
CA LYS A 74 -6.14 3.40 -15.91
C LYS A 74 -4.76 2.87 -16.28
N MET A 75 -3.75 3.04 -15.42
CA MET A 75 -2.35 2.74 -15.77
C MET A 75 -1.81 1.43 -15.19
N CYS A 76 -2.52 0.76 -14.27
CA CYS A 76 -2.01 -0.46 -13.66
C CYS A 76 -2.16 -1.67 -14.61
N PRO A 77 -1.06 -2.25 -15.13
CA PRO A 77 -1.15 -3.38 -16.06
C PRO A 77 -1.56 -4.69 -15.36
N PHE A 78 -1.36 -4.78 -14.04
CA PHE A 78 -1.55 -6.02 -13.29
C PHE A 78 -3.02 -6.36 -13.08
N ILE A 79 -3.90 -5.36 -12.88
CA ILE A 79 -5.34 -5.61 -12.70
C ILE A 79 -5.95 -6.27 -13.94
N LYS A 80 -5.57 -5.81 -15.13
CA LYS A 80 -6.03 -6.42 -16.38
C LYS A 80 -5.40 -7.82 -16.57
N CYS A 81 -4.09 -7.93 -16.37
CA CYS A 81 -3.35 -9.20 -16.50
C CYS A 81 -3.90 -10.29 -15.57
N SER A 82 -4.25 -9.97 -14.32
CA SER A 82 -4.76 -10.96 -13.38
C SER A 82 -6.14 -11.50 -13.76
N LYS A 83 -7.00 -10.66 -14.34
CA LYS A 83 -8.29 -11.08 -14.90
C LYS A 83 -8.10 -12.00 -16.11
N GLU A 84 -7.23 -11.62 -17.05
CA GLU A 84 -6.95 -12.42 -18.25
C GLU A 84 -6.35 -13.79 -17.92
N LYS A 85 -5.49 -13.85 -16.89
CA LYS A 85 -4.86 -15.09 -16.43
C LYS A 85 -5.66 -15.84 -15.36
N ASN A 86 -6.82 -15.32 -14.95
CA ASN A 86 -7.67 -15.87 -13.89
C ASN A 86 -6.92 -16.17 -12.59
N VAL A 87 -6.19 -15.18 -12.07
CA VAL A 87 -5.43 -15.26 -10.80
C VAL A 87 -5.82 -14.11 -9.86
N ASN A 88 -5.76 -14.33 -8.55
CA ASN A 88 -6.14 -13.30 -7.56
C ASN A 88 -5.05 -12.25 -7.36
N HIS A 89 -3.80 -12.68 -7.41
CA HIS A 89 -2.61 -11.82 -7.35
C HIS A 89 -1.45 -12.44 -8.14
N CYS A 90 -0.41 -11.65 -8.40
CA CYS A 90 0.73 -12.09 -9.20
C CYS A 90 1.43 -13.33 -8.63
N GLY A 91 1.43 -13.55 -7.31
CA GLY A 91 2.00 -14.76 -6.68
C GLY A 91 1.28 -16.07 -7.05
N ASP A 92 0.03 -16.01 -7.49
CA ASP A 92 -0.72 -17.19 -7.98
C ASP A 92 -0.40 -17.50 -9.46
N CYS A 93 0.27 -16.58 -10.15
CA CYS A 93 0.57 -16.74 -11.56
C CYS A 93 1.64 -17.80 -11.77
N LYS A 94 1.43 -18.70 -12.73
CA LYS A 94 2.42 -19.71 -13.16
C LYS A 94 3.74 -19.09 -13.67
N ASP A 95 3.68 -17.85 -14.16
CA ASP A 95 4.83 -17.13 -14.70
C ASP A 95 5.51 -16.25 -13.62
N PHE A 96 5.17 -16.42 -12.34
CA PHE A 96 5.74 -15.62 -11.25
C PHE A 96 7.17 -16.08 -10.88
N PRO A 97 8.13 -15.15 -10.69
CA PRO A 97 8.04 -13.72 -11.03
C PRO A 97 8.25 -13.49 -12.54
N CYS A 98 7.41 -12.64 -13.15
CA CYS A 98 7.56 -12.29 -14.57
C CYS A 98 8.34 -10.99 -14.75
N GLU A 99 8.94 -10.79 -15.92
CA GLU A 99 9.75 -9.61 -16.25
C GLU A 99 9.03 -8.28 -15.96
N LYS A 100 7.76 -8.14 -16.37
CA LYS A 100 6.96 -6.94 -16.09
C LYS A 100 6.85 -6.61 -14.60
N LEU A 101 6.81 -7.64 -13.73
CA LEU A 101 6.74 -7.44 -12.29
C LEU A 101 8.11 -7.02 -11.72
N LEU A 102 9.20 -7.59 -12.25
CA LEU A 102 10.56 -7.20 -11.89
C LEU A 102 10.87 -5.75 -12.28
N GLU A 103 10.50 -5.35 -13.50
CA GLU A 103 10.62 -3.95 -13.94
C GLU A 103 9.78 -3.01 -13.07
N PHE A 104 8.57 -3.43 -12.71
CA PHE A 104 7.69 -2.63 -11.85
C PHE A 104 8.26 -2.46 -10.45
N GLN A 105 8.84 -3.52 -9.87
CA GLN A 105 9.55 -3.50 -8.59
C GLN A 105 10.69 -2.49 -8.60
N ALA A 106 11.51 -2.49 -9.65
CA ALA A 106 12.71 -1.66 -9.74
C ALA A 106 12.42 -0.15 -9.86
N LYS A 107 11.20 0.24 -10.29
CA LYS A 107 10.88 1.64 -10.62
C LYS A 107 10.70 2.56 -9.42
N MET A 108 10.31 2.07 -8.23
CA MET A 108 10.02 2.93 -7.09
C MET A 108 10.39 2.26 -5.75
N PRO A 109 10.93 2.99 -4.76
CA PRO A 109 11.32 2.43 -3.46
C PRO A 109 10.21 1.67 -2.73
N HIS A 110 8.97 2.19 -2.76
CA HIS A 110 7.81 1.56 -2.11
C HIS A 110 7.44 0.18 -2.68
N ARG A 111 8.10 -0.26 -3.77
CA ARG A 111 7.86 -1.54 -4.45
C ARG A 111 8.95 -2.57 -4.19
N VAL A 112 10.03 -2.21 -3.49
CA VAL A 112 11.21 -3.05 -3.30
C VAL A 112 10.89 -4.47 -2.77
N ASP A 113 9.84 -4.60 -1.95
CA ASP A 113 9.46 -5.87 -1.32
C ASP A 113 8.34 -6.65 -2.05
N ILE A 114 7.84 -6.21 -3.20
CA ILE A 114 6.60 -6.79 -3.74
C ILE A 114 6.70 -8.29 -4.04
N LEU A 115 7.87 -8.81 -4.43
CA LEU A 115 8.07 -10.25 -4.64
C LEU A 115 7.95 -11.03 -3.32
N LYS A 116 8.68 -10.59 -2.29
CA LYS A 116 8.62 -11.17 -0.94
C LYS A 116 7.19 -11.11 -0.40
N SER A 117 6.53 -9.97 -0.60
CA SER A 117 5.14 -9.75 -0.19
C SER A 117 4.17 -10.71 -0.88
N LEU A 118 4.33 -10.98 -2.19
CA LEU A 118 3.50 -11.93 -2.93
C LEU A 118 3.72 -13.39 -2.51
N ILE A 119 4.95 -13.76 -2.17
CA ILE A 119 5.26 -15.09 -1.62
C ILE A 119 4.51 -15.27 -0.30
N VAL A 120 4.65 -14.32 0.63
CA VAL A 120 3.94 -14.36 1.91
C VAL A 120 2.43 -14.36 1.71
N LEU A 121 1.89 -13.51 0.84
CA LEU A 121 0.45 -13.45 0.55
C LEU A 121 -0.10 -14.81 0.10
N LYS A 122 0.61 -15.50 -0.79
CA LYS A 122 0.26 -16.83 -1.27
C LYS A 122 0.32 -17.89 -0.17
N GLU A 123 1.35 -17.85 0.66
CA GLU A 123 1.61 -18.87 1.68
C GLU A 123 0.74 -18.70 2.92
N SER A 124 0.52 -17.47 3.37
CA SER A 124 -0.20 -17.16 4.62
C SER A 124 -1.68 -16.86 4.44
N GLY A 125 -2.11 -16.55 3.22
CA GLY A 125 -3.45 -16.05 2.92
C GLY A 125 -3.64 -14.57 3.28
N GLU A 126 -4.76 -14.00 2.81
CA GLU A 126 -5.03 -12.56 2.84
C GLU A 126 -5.12 -11.97 4.26
N GLU A 127 -5.77 -12.65 5.21
CA GLU A 127 -5.98 -12.11 6.57
C GLU A 127 -4.67 -11.97 7.36
N ASN A 128 -3.81 -12.99 7.29
CA ASN A 128 -2.48 -12.96 7.91
C ASN A 128 -1.62 -11.90 7.23
N TRP A 129 -1.63 -11.86 5.89
CA TRP A 129 -0.87 -10.87 5.13
C TRP A 129 -1.32 -9.43 5.45
N LEU A 130 -2.61 -9.17 5.54
CA LEU A 130 -3.14 -7.85 5.91
C LEU A 130 -2.69 -7.43 7.31
N THR A 131 -2.73 -8.37 8.27
CA THR A 131 -2.28 -8.14 9.65
C THR A 131 -0.79 -7.81 9.69
N ASP A 132 0.03 -8.58 8.97
CA ASP A 132 1.48 -8.40 8.93
C ASP A 132 1.87 -7.11 8.21
N MET A 133 1.22 -6.79 7.08
CA MET A 133 1.45 -5.53 6.38
C MET A 133 1.03 -4.33 7.22
N HIS A 134 -0.14 -4.37 7.85
CA HIS A 134 -0.57 -3.29 8.74
C HIS A 134 0.46 -3.06 9.86
N LYS A 135 0.96 -4.14 10.48
CA LYS A 135 2.02 -4.06 11.50
C LYS A 135 3.32 -3.49 10.95
N ARG A 136 3.79 -3.98 9.79
CA ARG A 136 5.04 -3.58 9.14
C ARG A 136 5.10 -2.09 8.81
N PHE A 137 3.97 -1.49 8.44
CA PHE A 137 3.85 -0.07 8.13
C PHE A 137 3.41 0.79 9.34
N SER A 138 3.11 0.18 10.49
CA SER A 138 2.75 0.88 11.72
C SER A 138 3.98 1.30 12.51
N CYS A 139 3.92 2.50 13.11
CA CYS A 139 4.95 2.97 14.03
C CYS A 139 5.05 2.05 15.25
N SER A 140 6.26 1.63 15.59
CA SER A 140 6.52 0.75 16.75
C SER A 140 6.03 1.34 18.08
N ASN A 141 5.98 2.67 18.19
CA ASN A 141 5.59 3.40 19.40
C ASN A 141 4.10 3.72 19.48
N CYS A 142 3.56 4.50 18.53
CA CYS A 142 2.17 4.98 18.60
C CYS A 142 1.18 4.20 17.74
N LYS A 143 1.66 3.17 17.02
CA LYS A 143 0.86 2.31 16.12
C LYS A 143 0.16 3.01 14.96
N THR A 144 0.47 4.28 14.70
CA THR A 144 0.00 4.98 13.50
C THR A 144 0.62 4.35 12.26
N VAL A 145 -0.21 3.99 11.28
CA VAL A 145 0.23 3.57 9.95
C VAL A 145 0.86 4.75 9.22
N ASN A 146 2.02 4.50 8.62
CA ASN A 146 2.77 5.47 7.84
C ASN A 146 2.88 4.99 6.39
N SER A 147 3.08 5.94 5.49
CA SER A 147 3.35 5.63 4.09
C SER A 147 4.71 4.92 3.95
N GLY A 148 4.93 4.30 2.79
CA GLY A 148 6.26 3.77 2.44
C GLY A 148 7.36 4.84 2.32
N TYR A 149 7.02 6.13 2.38
CA TYR A 149 7.95 7.26 2.24
C TYR A 149 8.12 8.09 3.53
N ASP A 150 7.36 7.78 4.58
CA ASP A 150 7.40 8.55 5.83
C ASP A 150 8.62 8.14 6.68
N ILE A 151 9.76 8.80 6.46
CA ILE A 151 11.01 8.54 7.19
C ILE A 151 10.80 8.57 8.72
N SER A 152 9.99 9.52 9.18
CA SER A 152 9.54 9.63 10.58
C SER A 152 8.04 9.44 10.67
N CYS A 153 7.57 8.87 11.78
CA CYS A 153 6.14 8.66 11.99
C CYS A 153 5.36 9.97 11.93
N VAL A 154 4.30 10.02 11.13
CA VAL A 154 3.52 11.24 10.89
C VAL A 154 2.90 11.81 12.17
N LYS A 155 2.58 10.93 13.14
CA LYS A 155 1.96 11.30 14.43
C LYS A 155 2.97 11.61 15.52
N CYS A 156 3.88 10.69 15.85
CA CYS A 156 4.77 10.83 17.01
C CYS A 156 6.23 11.20 16.68
N LYS A 157 6.56 11.38 15.39
CA LYS A 157 7.88 11.80 14.89
C LYS A 157 9.04 10.85 15.18
N ARG A 158 8.78 9.63 15.68
CA ARG A 158 9.79 8.57 15.80
C ARG A 158 10.38 8.21 14.44
N THR A 159 11.69 7.96 14.40
CA THR A 159 12.44 7.50 13.24
C THR A 159 13.11 6.15 13.58
N PRO A 160 12.99 5.11 12.73
CA PRO A 160 12.22 5.07 11.49
C PRO A 160 10.70 5.10 11.75
N GLY A 161 9.94 5.61 10.78
CA GLY A 161 8.48 5.70 10.87
C GLY A 161 7.80 4.33 10.92
N SER A 162 8.39 3.32 10.28
CA SER A 162 7.90 1.95 10.22
C SER A 162 9.06 0.95 10.07
N GLU A 163 8.77 -0.35 10.17
CA GLU A 163 9.76 -1.40 9.91
C GLU A 163 10.19 -1.41 8.44
N PHE A 164 9.24 -1.21 7.52
CA PHE A 164 9.55 -1.06 6.08
C PHE A 164 10.59 0.04 5.84
N VAL A 165 10.39 1.22 6.44
CA VAL A 165 11.34 2.34 6.32
C VAL A 165 12.67 2.01 6.98
N SER A 166 12.68 1.24 8.08
CA SER A 166 13.92 0.79 8.71
C SER A 166 14.79 -0.06 7.79
N GLU A 167 14.16 -0.95 7.02
CA GLU A 167 14.86 -1.89 6.12
C GLU A 167 15.33 -1.23 4.83
N HIS A 168 14.58 -0.25 4.32
CA HIS A 168 14.77 0.32 2.98
C HIS A 168 15.18 1.80 2.96
N ARG A 169 15.64 2.31 4.12
CA ARG A 169 15.87 3.74 4.35
C ARG A 169 16.72 4.41 3.28
N SER A 170 17.85 3.82 2.91
CA SER A 170 18.78 4.40 1.93
C SER A 170 18.09 4.67 0.60
N VAL A 171 17.40 3.67 0.04
CA VAL A 171 16.75 3.78 -1.28
C VAL A 171 15.59 4.78 -1.24
N ILE A 172 14.91 4.91 -0.09
CA ILE A 172 13.85 5.90 0.10
C ILE A 172 14.45 7.31 0.16
N GLU A 173 15.50 7.53 0.96
CA GLU A 173 16.16 8.83 1.10
C GLU A 173 16.78 9.29 -0.23
N ASP A 174 17.45 8.39 -0.96
CA ASP A 174 18.01 8.69 -2.28
C ASP A 174 16.94 9.17 -3.27
N HIS A 175 15.77 8.52 -3.29
CA HIS A 175 14.65 8.91 -4.15
C HIS A 175 13.97 10.22 -3.72
N LEU A 176 13.96 10.55 -2.43
CA LEU A 176 13.37 11.80 -1.95
C LEU A 176 14.30 13.01 -2.16
N ALA A 177 15.59 12.78 -2.42
CA ALA A 177 16.57 13.81 -2.70
C ALA A 177 16.63 14.24 -4.18
N THR A 178 15.95 13.51 -5.08
CA THR A 178 15.87 13.80 -6.53
C THR A 178 14.65 14.61 -6.90
#